data_AF-A0A383VD01-F1
#
_entry.id   AF-A0A383VD01-F1
#
_cell.length_a   1.000
_cell.length_b   1.000
_cell.length_c   1.000
_cell.angle_alpha   90.00
_cell.angle_beta   90.00
_cell.angle_gamma   90.00
#
_symmetry.space_group_name_H-M   'P 1'
#
loop_
_entity.id
_entity.type
_entity.pdbx_description
1 polymer ?
#
loop_
_entity_poly.entity_id
_entity_poly.type
_entity_poly.pdbx_seq_one_letter_code
_entity_poly.pdbx_strand_id
1 'polypeptide(L)'
;TNLGALEYFYRLAGPLELNDTTTARCVGVTERWMVCEPGKRQVAFEVLFHFVNPLLQQIGSPVGATWNISAMGVFVFDREGRICSYDWDLRRLGLVVEAAWAPLYQLVGGEAVFNEQLVQFTCQAAAAFCTGANSQYNNQADCEKFLRSLPVGNYDSADQDNLICRSLHAALVPLRPAVHCAHIGPSGGGKCVPHPPNSLFTDDFSVCSA
;
A
#
# COMPACT_ATOMS: atom_id res chain seq x y z
N THR A 1 -4.65 -10.74 -8.76
CA THR A 1 -5.16 -9.38 -8.45
C THR A 1 -4.01 -8.58 -7.93
N ASN A 2 -3.77 -7.37 -8.43
CA ASN A 2 -2.83 -6.44 -7.80
C ASN A 2 -3.45 -5.98 -6.46
N LEU A 3 -3.29 -6.82 -5.44
CA LEU A 3 -3.88 -6.65 -4.11
C LEU A 3 -3.30 -5.40 -3.42
N GLY A 4 -2.11 -4.96 -3.85
CA GLY A 4 -1.42 -3.80 -3.29
C GLY A 4 -2.14 -2.47 -3.50
N ALA A 5 -2.90 -2.29 -4.60
CA ALA A 5 -3.53 -1.00 -4.88
C ALA A 5 -4.64 -0.63 -3.87
N LEU A 6 -5.49 -1.58 -3.47
CA LEU A 6 -6.55 -1.34 -2.48
C LEU A 6 -5.97 -1.14 -1.07
N GLU A 7 -4.98 -1.95 -0.71
CA GLU A 7 -4.29 -1.90 0.59
C GLU A 7 -3.44 -0.62 0.73
N TYR A 8 -2.84 -0.13 -0.37
CA TYR A 8 -2.21 1.18 -0.45
C TYR A 8 -3.22 2.32 -0.19
N PHE A 9 -4.42 2.23 -0.76
CA PHE A 9 -5.47 3.20 -0.47
C PHE A 9 -5.97 3.13 0.96
N TYR A 10 -6.03 1.96 1.61
CA TYR A 10 -6.43 1.90 3.02
C TYR A 10 -5.44 2.58 3.96
N ARG A 11 -4.14 2.64 3.63
CA ARG A 11 -3.21 3.50 4.39
C ARG A 11 -3.50 4.99 4.18
N LEU A 12 -3.92 5.35 2.98
CA LEU A 12 -4.12 6.72 2.53
C LEU A 12 -5.51 7.30 2.80
N ALA A 13 -6.49 6.42 3.04
CA ALA A 13 -7.90 6.70 3.28
C ALA A 13 -8.42 6.09 4.60
N GLY A 14 -7.59 5.34 5.32
CA GLY A 14 -7.91 4.77 6.63
C GLY A 14 -8.17 5.86 7.68
N PRO A 15 -8.76 5.53 8.83
CA PRO A 15 -9.10 6.51 9.85
C PRO A 15 -7.82 7.22 10.29
N LEU A 16 -7.61 8.42 9.77
CA LEU A 16 -6.62 9.35 10.27
C LEU A 16 -6.98 9.56 11.73
N GLU A 17 -6.00 9.40 12.63
CA GLU A 17 -6.14 10.12 13.88
C GLU A 17 -6.40 11.58 13.51
N LEU A 18 -7.46 12.19 14.03
CA LEU A 18 -7.89 13.54 13.65
C LEU A 18 -6.77 14.58 13.82
N ASN A 19 -5.72 14.25 14.57
CA ASN A 19 -4.55 15.06 14.84
C ASN A 19 -3.26 14.60 14.11
N ASP A 20 -3.33 13.64 13.20
CA ASP A 20 -2.16 13.25 12.41
C ASP A 20 -1.79 14.38 11.44
N THR A 21 -0.68 15.03 11.75
CA THR A 21 -0.13 16.16 11.00
C THR A 21 1.15 15.78 10.27
N THR A 22 1.41 14.48 10.07
CA THR A 22 2.67 13.98 9.50
C THR A 22 2.47 13.01 8.34
N THR A 23 1.38 12.24 8.33
CA THR A 23 1.16 11.21 7.31
C THR A 23 0.54 11.78 6.04
N ALA A 24 1.07 11.34 4.89
CA ALA A 24 0.48 11.62 3.59
C ALA A 24 -0.94 11.02 3.49
N ARG A 25 -1.90 11.79 2.97
CA ARG A 25 -3.32 11.40 2.99
C ARG A 25 -4.07 11.88 1.77
N CYS A 26 -5.11 11.13 1.41
CA CYS A 26 -6.09 11.56 0.42
C CYS A 26 -7.01 12.61 1.06
N VAL A 27 -7.14 13.78 0.42
CA VAL A 27 -8.00 14.88 0.85
C VAL A 27 -9.20 15.10 -0.07
N GLY A 28 -9.26 14.37 -1.18
CA GLY A 28 -10.36 14.45 -2.14
C GLY A 28 -10.23 13.44 -3.26
N VAL A 29 -11.36 13.13 -3.88
CA VAL A 29 -11.45 12.27 -5.06
C VAL A 29 -12.29 12.99 -6.11
N THR A 30 -11.73 13.14 -7.31
CA THR A 30 -12.48 13.63 -8.48
C THR A 30 -12.78 12.45 -9.39
N GLU A 31 -14.06 12.19 -9.62
CA GLU A 31 -14.51 11.29 -10.68
C GLU A 31 -14.20 11.92 -12.05
N ARG A 32 -13.46 11.20 -12.92
CA ARG A 32 -13.27 11.64 -14.30
C ARG A 32 -14.31 11.04 -15.22
N TRP A 33 -14.50 9.74 -15.12
CA TRP A 33 -15.58 9.01 -15.77
C TRP A 33 -15.80 7.66 -15.09
N MET A 34 -17.03 7.19 -15.17
CA MET A 34 -17.44 5.84 -14.77
C MET A 34 -18.43 5.31 -15.81
N VAL A 35 -18.28 4.05 -16.19
CA VAL A 35 -19.14 3.41 -17.21
C VAL A 35 -19.54 2.02 -16.72
N CYS A 36 -20.85 1.78 -16.65
CA CYS A 36 -21.39 0.42 -16.50
C CYS A 36 -21.22 -0.34 -17.82
N GLU A 37 -20.59 -1.50 -17.79
CA GLU A 37 -20.45 -2.31 -18.99
C GLU A 37 -21.80 -2.99 -19.35
N PRO A 38 -22.35 -2.78 -20.57
CA PRO A 38 -23.63 -3.38 -20.96
C PRO A 38 -23.62 -4.90 -20.85
N GLY A 39 -24.66 -5.45 -20.21
CA GLY A 39 -24.80 -6.90 -20.03
C GLY A 39 -23.89 -7.51 -18.96
N LYS A 40 -23.09 -6.71 -18.26
CA LYS A 40 -22.23 -7.17 -17.16
C LYS A 40 -22.55 -6.43 -15.86
N ARG A 41 -22.20 -7.05 -14.72
CA ARG A 41 -22.30 -6.43 -13.38
C ARG A 41 -20.97 -5.82 -13.01
N GLN A 42 -20.50 -4.87 -13.82
CA GLN A 42 -19.22 -4.21 -13.57
C GLN A 42 -19.25 -2.75 -13.97
N VAL A 43 -18.38 -1.98 -13.32
CA VAL A 43 -18.16 -0.57 -13.57
C VAL A 43 -16.69 -0.36 -13.85
N ALA A 44 -16.37 0.13 -15.05
CA ALA A 44 -15.04 0.65 -15.37
C ALA A 44 -14.96 2.12 -14.95
N PHE A 45 -13.81 2.56 -14.48
CA PHE A 45 -13.63 3.93 -13.97
C PHE A 45 -12.24 4.50 -14.25
N GLU A 46 -12.20 5.83 -14.27
CA GLU A 46 -11.00 6.61 -13.97
C GLU A 46 -11.34 7.64 -12.90
N VAL A 47 -10.58 7.63 -11.81
CA VAL A 47 -10.68 8.61 -10.72
C VAL A 47 -9.33 9.27 -10.50
N LEU A 48 -9.37 10.49 -9.97
CA LEU A 48 -8.20 11.26 -9.59
C LEU A 48 -8.21 11.48 -8.09
N PHE A 49 -7.23 10.94 -7.41
CA PHE A 49 -7.04 11.14 -5.97
C PHE A 49 -6.16 12.36 -5.72
N HIS A 50 -6.57 13.21 -4.80
CA HIS A 50 -5.86 14.40 -4.37
C HIS A 50 -5.16 14.11 -3.04
N PHE A 51 -3.83 14.21 -3.05
CA PHE A 51 -3.00 13.92 -1.89
C PHE A 51 -2.37 15.17 -1.31
N VAL A 52 -2.21 15.15 0.01
CA VAL A 52 -1.41 16.12 0.76
C VAL A 52 -0.46 15.36 1.69
N ASN A 53 0.80 15.81 1.74
CA ASN A 53 1.75 15.43 2.77
C ASN A 53 2.06 16.64 3.66
N PRO A 54 1.48 16.67 4.87
CA PRO A 54 1.70 17.76 5.82
C PRO A 54 3.18 17.98 6.17
N LEU A 55 4.00 16.93 6.23
CA LEU A 55 5.43 17.07 6.51
C LEU A 55 6.17 17.78 5.36
N LEU A 56 5.86 17.43 4.10
CA LEU A 56 6.40 18.15 2.94
C LEU A 56 5.94 19.61 2.91
N GLN A 57 4.74 19.90 3.41
CA GLN A 57 4.23 21.27 3.55
C GLN A 57 5.01 22.04 4.62
N GLN A 58 5.25 21.43 5.79
CA GLN A 58 5.97 22.03 6.90
C GLN A 58 7.42 22.39 6.55
N ILE A 59 8.08 21.55 5.75
CA ILE A 59 9.48 21.79 5.34
C ILE A 59 9.62 22.66 4.09
N GLY A 60 8.52 23.11 3.48
CA GLY A 60 8.56 23.88 2.23
C GLY A 60 9.22 23.11 1.09
N SER A 61 8.86 21.84 0.92
CA SER A 61 9.49 20.92 -0.03
C SER A 61 9.50 21.48 -1.47
N PRO A 62 10.63 21.38 -2.23
CA PRO A 62 10.73 21.90 -3.60
C PRO A 62 9.87 21.12 -4.60
N VAL A 63 9.48 19.89 -4.28
CA VAL A 63 8.54 19.09 -5.11
C VAL A 63 7.08 19.36 -4.75
N GLY A 64 6.82 20.31 -3.85
CA GLY A 64 5.50 20.59 -3.31
C GLY A 64 5.06 19.59 -2.24
N ALA A 65 3.89 19.84 -1.68
CA ALA A 65 3.28 19.01 -0.65
C ALA A 65 2.00 18.32 -1.11
N THR A 66 1.58 18.58 -2.34
CA THR A 66 0.31 18.09 -2.90
C THR A 66 0.55 17.45 -4.24
N TRP A 67 -0.11 16.32 -4.50
CA TRP A 67 -0.01 15.64 -5.79
C TRP A 67 -1.32 14.94 -6.12
N ASN A 68 -1.49 14.61 -7.39
CA ASN A 68 -2.64 13.87 -7.86
C ASN A 68 -2.19 12.52 -8.40
N ILE A 69 -2.89 11.45 -8.01
CA ILE A 69 -2.66 10.10 -8.55
C ILE A 69 -3.93 9.67 -9.25
N SER A 70 -3.81 9.29 -10.52
CA SER A 70 -4.94 8.73 -11.25
C SER A 70 -4.98 7.22 -11.04
N ALA A 71 -6.15 6.73 -10.67
CA ALA A 71 -6.44 5.31 -10.66
C ALA A 71 -7.41 4.98 -11.80
N MET A 72 -7.19 3.85 -12.44
CA MET A 72 -8.08 3.33 -13.48
C MET A 72 -8.30 1.85 -13.24
N GLY A 73 -9.51 1.38 -13.48
CA GLY A 73 -9.80 -0.03 -13.25
C GLY A 73 -11.26 -0.39 -13.38
N VAL A 74 -11.61 -1.51 -12.77
CA VAL A 74 -12.93 -2.13 -12.78
C VAL A 74 -13.33 -2.59 -11.38
N PHE A 75 -14.59 -2.38 -11.03
CA PHE A 75 -15.27 -3.06 -9.93
C PHE A 75 -16.30 -4.03 -10.51
N VAL A 76 -16.35 -5.25 -9.98
CA VAL A 76 -17.34 -6.28 -10.35
C VAL A 76 -18.23 -6.56 -9.16
N PHE A 77 -19.53 -6.69 -9.42
CA PHE A 77 -20.57 -6.82 -8.41
C PHE A 77 -21.27 -8.17 -8.48
N ASP A 78 -21.59 -8.74 -7.31
CA ASP A 78 -22.44 -9.92 -7.20
C ASP A 78 -23.93 -9.58 -7.41
N ARG A 79 -24.83 -10.55 -7.14
CA ARG A 79 -26.26 -10.36 -7.48
C ARG A 79 -26.94 -9.46 -6.46
N GLU A 80 -26.32 -9.35 -5.30
CA GLU A 80 -26.71 -8.53 -4.16
C GLU A 80 -26.11 -7.11 -4.25
N GLY A 81 -25.31 -6.82 -5.28
CA GLY A 81 -24.69 -5.50 -5.49
C GLY A 81 -23.44 -5.25 -4.64
N ARG A 82 -22.83 -6.31 -4.09
CA ARG A 82 -21.57 -6.21 -3.33
C ARG A 82 -20.39 -6.36 -4.28
N ILE A 83 -19.30 -5.64 -4.04
CA ILE A 83 -18.05 -5.83 -4.80
C ILE A 83 -17.54 -7.25 -4.53
N CYS A 84 -17.43 -8.06 -5.57
CA CYS A 84 -16.98 -9.45 -5.51
C CYS A 84 -15.61 -9.66 -6.17
N SER A 85 -15.22 -8.77 -7.08
CA SER A 85 -13.91 -8.73 -7.73
C SER A 85 -13.58 -7.29 -8.12
N TYR A 86 -12.30 -6.97 -8.25
CA TYR A 86 -11.82 -5.68 -8.72
C TYR A 86 -10.41 -5.82 -9.30
N ASP A 87 -10.06 -4.93 -10.21
CA ASP A 87 -8.69 -4.72 -10.64
C ASP A 87 -8.49 -3.25 -11.00
N TRP A 88 -7.36 -2.68 -10.60
CA TRP A 88 -7.06 -1.28 -10.87
C TRP A 88 -5.57 -0.99 -10.75
N ASP A 89 -5.13 -0.05 -11.57
CA ASP A 89 -3.76 0.44 -11.63
C ASP A 89 -3.68 1.90 -11.17
N LEU A 90 -2.59 2.22 -10.48
CA LEU A 90 -2.23 3.58 -10.13
C LEU A 90 -1.16 4.08 -11.08
N ARG A 91 -1.56 4.99 -11.97
CA ARG A 91 -0.67 5.47 -13.02
C ARG A 91 0.59 6.07 -12.42
N ARG A 92 1.73 5.45 -12.76
CA ARG A 92 3.09 5.93 -12.43
C ARG A 92 3.32 6.02 -10.92
N LEU A 93 2.76 5.10 -10.14
CA LEU A 93 2.84 5.16 -8.68
C LEU A 93 4.28 5.23 -8.16
N GLY A 94 5.18 4.36 -8.62
CA GLY A 94 6.60 4.39 -8.25
C GLY A 94 7.21 5.78 -8.42
N LEU A 95 7.09 6.34 -9.63
CA LEU A 95 7.60 7.67 -9.93
C LEU A 95 7.05 8.76 -8.99
N VAL A 96 5.73 8.77 -8.75
CA VAL A 96 5.10 9.82 -7.92
C VAL A 96 5.58 9.70 -6.47
N VAL A 97 5.64 8.49 -5.93
CA VAL A 97 6.03 8.29 -4.54
C VAL A 97 7.52 8.52 -4.33
N GLU A 98 8.37 8.05 -5.24
CA GLU A 98 9.83 8.29 -5.20
C GLU A 98 10.15 9.78 -5.24
N ALA A 99 9.46 10.56 -6.09
CA ALA A 99 9.61 12.02 -6.12
C ALA A 99 9.20 12.68 -4.79
N ALA A 100 8.13 12.18 -4.15
CA ALA A 100 7.68 12.68 -2.85
C ALA A 100 8.62 12.28 -1.69
N TRP A 101 9.33 11.15 -1.83
CA TRP A 101 10.23 10.62 -0.80
C TRP A 101 11.64 11.22 -0.84
N ALA A 102 12.11 11.65 -2.01
CA ALA A 102 13.45 12.22 -2.15
C ALA A 102 13.77 13.36 -1.15
N PRO A 103 12.88 14.34 -0.88
CA PRO A 103 13.11 15.34 0.15
C PRO A 103 13.12 14.75 1.57
N LEU A 104 12.28 13.74 1.83
CA LEU A 104 12.22 13.09 3.14
C LEU A 104 13.50 12.33 3.46
N TYR A 105 14.11 11.69 2.47
CA TYR A 105 15.41 11.05 2.63
C TYR A 105 16.47 12.04 3.12
N GLN A 106 16.51 13.25 2.55
CA GLN A 106 17.48 14.27 2.96
C GLN A 106 17.24 14.75 4.40
N LEU A 107 15.98 14.85 4.84
CA LEU A 107 15.66 15.24 6.21
C LEU A 107 16.16 14.24 7.25
N VAL A 108 16.05 12.95 6.96
CA VAL A 108 16.41 11.88 7.91
C VAL A 108 17.88 11.46 7.82
N GLY A 109 18.69 12.11 6.98
CA GLY A 109 20.11 11.81 6.84
C GLY A 109 20.44 10.78 5.75
N GLY A 110 19.52 10.54 4.82
CA GLY A 110 19.71 9.72 3.62
C GLY A 110 18.77 8.54 3.51
N GLU A 111 18.76 7.91 2.34
CA GLU A 111 17.90 6.77 2.01
C GLU A 111 18.17 5.56 2.92
N ALA A 112 19.44 5.30 3.28
CA ALA A 112 19.78 4.22 4.19
C ALA A 112 19.14 4.38 5.59
N VAL A 113 19.10 5.60 6.11
CA VAL A 113 18.46 5.89 7.40
C VAL A 113 16.95 5.76 7.29
N PHE A 114 16.37 6.21 6.18
CA PHE A 114 14.94 6.02 5.91
C PHE A 114 14.55 4.54 5.85
N ASN A 115 15.33 3.72 5.15
CA ASN A 115 15.08 2.27 5.06
C ASN A 115 15.19 1.60 6.43
N GLU A 116 16.16 2.02 7.26
CA GLU A 116 16.24 1.55 8.65
C GLU A 116 15.01 1.97 9.47
N GLN A 117 14.48 3.17 9.28
CA GLN A 117 13.22 3.58 9.91
C GLN A 117 12.03 2.71 9.48
N LEU A 118 11.97 2.27 8.21
CA LEU A 118 10.94 1.33 7.75
C LEU A 118 11.07 -0.04 8.42
N VAL A 119 12.30 -0.53 8.62
CA VAL A 119 12.56 -1.76 9.39
C VAL A 119 12.03 -1.61 10.81
N GLN A 120 12.41 -0.53 11.49
CA GLN A 120 11.97 -0.25 12.85
C GLN A 120 10.44 -0.15 12.96
N PHE A 121 9.81 0.62 12.08
CA PHE A 121 8.37 0.76 12.01
C PHE A 121 7.66 -0.61 11.84
N THR A 122 8.14 -1.44 10.92
CA THR A 122 7.56 -2.76 10.65
C THR A 122 7.68 -3.68 11.86
N CYS A 123 8.85 -3.71 12.51
CA CYS A 123 9.07 -4.54 13.69
C CYS A 123 8.30 -4.06 14.93
N GLN A 124 8.16 -2.75 15.11
CA GLN A 124 7.32 -2.18 16.16
C GLN A 124 5.85 -2.55 15.96
N ALA A 125 5.33 -2.47 14.73
CA ALA A 125 3.98 -2.91 14.41
C ALA A 125 3.80 -4.41 14.69
N ALA A 126 4.77 -5.25 14.32
CA ALA A 126 4.75 -6.67 14.63
C ALA A 126 4.69 -6.93 16.15
N ALA A 127 5.57 -6.30 16.92
CA ALA A 127 5.64 -6.47 18.37
C ALA A 127 4.35 -6.01 19.08
N ALA A 128 3.76 -4.90 18.62
CA ALA A 128 2.58 -4.30 19.24
C ALA A 128 1.28 -5.07 18.94
N PHE A 129 1.12 -5.61 17.73
CA PHE A 129 -0.17 -6.08 17.25
C PHE A 129 -0.19 -7.55 16.77
N CYS A 130 0.98 -8.12 16.45
CA CYS A 130 1.10 -9.50 15.98
C CYS A 130 1.49 -10.42 17.14
N THR A 131 0.52 -10.73 17.99
CA THR A 131 0.70 -11.56 19.21
C THR A 131 -0.09 -12.86 19.13
N GLY A 132 0.19 -13.81 20.03
CA GLY A 132 -0.50 -15.11 20.08
C GLY A 132 -0.34 -15.88 18.76
N ALA A 133 -1.46 -16.34 18.20
CA ALA A 133 -1.49 -17.05 16.92
C ALA A 133 -1.01 -16.21 15.72
N ASN A 134 -0.99 -14.88 15.85
CA ASN A 134 -0.52 -13.97 14.81
C ASN A 134 0.96 -13.61 14.98
N SER A 135 1.69 -14.17 15.95
CA SER A 135 3.10 -13.86 16.15
C SER A 135 3.96 -14.23 14.94
N GLN A 136 4.81 -13.30 14.50
CA GLN A 136 5.66 -13.46 13.31
C GLN A 136 7.14 -13.66 13.63
N TYR A 137 7.57 -13.21 14.81
CA TYR A 137 8.96 -13.19 15.23
C TYR A 137 9.05 -13.52 16.72
N ASN A 138 10.14 -14.17 17.14
CA ASN A 138 10.37 -14.45 18.56
C ASN A 138 10.67 -13.17 19.35
N ASN A 139 11.37 -12.22 18.72
CA ASN A 139 11.78 -10.97 19.33
C ASN A 139 12.09 -9.90 18.25
N GLN A 140 12.32 -8.67 18.71
CA GLN A 140 12.65 -7.51 17.87
C GLN A 140 13.90 -7.76 17.00
N ALA A 141 14.97 -8.33 17.55
CA ALA A 141 16.23 -8.53 16.83
C ALA A 141 16.07 -9.52 15.67
N ASP A 142 15.28 -10.59 15.84
CA ASP A 142 14.96 -11.54 14.78
C ASP A 142 14.20 -10.86 13.64
N CYS A 143 13.24 -9.99 13.98
CA CYS A 143 12.50 -9.20 12.99
C CYS A 143 13.41 -8.31 12.17
N GLU A 144 14.22 -7.48 12.83
CA GLU A 144 15.07 -6.54 12.13
C GLU A 144 16.14 -7.24 11.29
N LYS A 145 16.70 -8.34 11.80
CA LYS A 145 17.66 -9.16 11.06
C LYS A 145 17.05 -9.70 9.77
N PHE A 146 15.82 -10.20 9.84
CA PHE A 146 15.11 -10.69 8.66
C PHE A 146 14.82 -9.55 7.68
N LEU A 147 14.23 -8.44 8.13
CA LEU A 147 13.86 -7.35 7.23
C LEU A 147 15.07 -6.69 6.56
N ARG A 148 16.21 -6.56 7.26
CA ARG A 148 17.46 -6.06 6.66
C ARG A 148 18.06 -7.02 5.62
N SER A 149 17.65 -8.30 5.60
CA SER A 149 18.11 -9.27 4.60
C SER A 149 17.33 -9.21 3.29
N LEU A 150 16.20 -8.51 3.26
CA LEU A 150 15.35 -8.39 2.08
C LEU A 150 15.86 -7.28 1.16
N PRO A 151 15.57 -7.37 -0.15
CA PRO A 151 15.62 -6.20 -1.02
C PRO A 151 14.73 -5.08 -0.46
N VAL A 152 15.11 -3.82 -0.70
CA VAL A 152 14.28 -2.67 -0.28
C VAL A 152 13.00 -2.63 -1.12
N GLY A 153 13.13 -2.63 -2.46
CA GLY A 153 12.02 -2.49 -3.39
C GLY A 153 11.56 -1.05 -3.58
N ASN A 154 10.47 -0.86 -4.31
CA ASN A 154 9.81 0.43 -4.51
C ASN A 154 8.30 0.23 -4.72
N TYR A 155 7.55 1.29 -5.01
CA TYR A 155 6.09 1.17 -5.17
C TYR A 155 5.63 0.47 -6.46
N ASP A 156 6.51 0.34 -7.46
CA ASP A 156 6.22 -0.49 -8.65
C ASP A 156 6.43 -1.99 -8.35
N SER A 157 6.96 -2.32 -7.17
CA SER A 157 7.20 -3.69 -6.68
C SER A 157 6.67 -3.89 -5.26
N ALA A 158 5.71 -3.08 -4.80
CA ALA A 158 5.16 -3.10 -3.44
C ALA A 158 4.26 -4.32 -3.14
N ASP A 159 4.20 -5.28 -4.06
CA ASP A 159 3.57 -6.58 -3.93
C ASP A 159 4.60 -7.73 -3.90
N GLN A 160 5.90 -7.46 -4.06
CA GLN A 160 6.95 -8.47 -4.08
C GLN A 160 7.52 -8.75 -2.67
N ASP A 161 8.37 -9.78 -2.55
CA ASP A 161 9.10 -10.07 -1.31
C ASP A 161 10.22 -9.06 -1.04
N ASN A 162 9.83 -7.90 -0.50
CA ASN A 162 10.74 -6.81 -0.18
C ASN A 162 10.28 -6.01 1.05
N LEU A 163 11.14 -5.12 1.52
CA LEU A 163 10.86 -4.25 2.67
C LEU A 163 9.67 -3.32 2.43
N ILE A 164 9.53 -2.78 1.22
CA ILE A 164 8.44 -1.83 0.90
C ILE A 164 7.07 -2.49 1.05
N CYS A 165 6.86 -3.69 0.48
CA CYS A 165 5.62 -4.46 0.64
C CYS A 165 5.28 -4.68 2.12
N ARG A 166 6.28 -5.08 2.92
CA ARG A 166 6.09 -5.36 4.35
C ARG A 166 5.79 -4.11 5.15
N SER A 167 6.46 -3.00 4.85
CA SER A 167 6.18 -1.70 5.49
C SER A 167 4.78 -1.18 5.15
N LEU A 168 4.29 -1.44 3.93
CA LEU A 168 2.92 -1.13 3.55
C LEU A 168 1.92 -1.92 4.41
N HIS A 169 2.12 -3.24 4.55
CA HIS A 169 1.24 -4.06 5.37
C HIS A 169 1.36 -3.78 6.87
N ALA A 170 2.53 -3.36 7.35
CA ALA A 170 2.71 -2.97 8.76
C ALA A 170 1.78 -1.83 9.16
N ALA A 171 1.53 -0.88 8.25
CA ALA A 171 0.57 0.21 8.50
C ALA A 171 -0.89 -0.26 8.60
N LEU A 172 -1.22 -1.46 8.08
CA LEU A 172 -2.57 -2.03 8.09
C LEU A 172 -2.79 -3.02 9.23
N VAL A 173 -1.71 -3.50 9.86
CA VAL A 173 -1.77 -4.41 10.99
C VAL A 173 -2.68 -3.90 12.11
N PRO A 174 -2.65 -2.63 12.55
CA PRO A 174 -3.55 -2.15 13.62
C PRO A 174 -5.04 -2.28 13.27
N LEU A 175 -5.40 -2.23 11.98
CA LEU A 175 -6.79 -2.31 11.52
C LEU A 175 -7.29 -3.76 11.53
N ARG A 176 -6.47 -4.70 11.03
CA ARG A 176 -6.84 -6.13 10.90
C ARG A 176 -5.62 -7.05 11.11
N PRO A 177 -5.15 -7.26 12.36
CA PRO A 177 -3.95 -8.05 12.63
C PRO A 177 -4.03 -9.48 12.07
N ALA A 178 -5.20 -10.12 12.18
CA ALA A 178 -5.43 -11.49 11.70
C ALA A 178 -5.25 -11.66 10.18
N VAL A 179 -5.29 -10.58 9.41
CA VAL A 179 -5.02 -10.60 7.97
C VAL A 179 -3.58 -10.19 7.71
N HIS A 180 -3.15 -9.05 8.24
CA HIS A 180 -1.90 -8.41 7.80
C HIS A 180 -0.64 -8.89 8.52
N CYS A 181 -0.74 -9.54 9.68
CA CYS A 181 0.44 -10.00 10.40
C CYS A 181 1.27 -11.00 9.58
N ALA A 182 0.64 -11.97 8.93
CA ALA A 182 1.35 -12.93 8.09
C ALA A 182 2.09 -12.26 6.93
N HIS A 183 1.59 -11.12 6.42
CA HIS A 183 2.18 -10.40 5.30
C HIS A 183 3.49 -9.72 5.67
N ILE A 184 3.66 -9.30 6.93
CA ILE A 184 4.89 -8.64 7.38
C ILE A 184 5.96 -9.62 7.86
N GLY A 185 5.58 -10.86 8.23
CA GLY A 185 6.49 -11.90 8.72
C GLY A 185 7.15 -12.77 7.66
N PRO A 186 8.09 -13.67 8.01
CA PRO A 186 8.96 -14.37 7.04
C PRO A 186 8.25 -15.14 5.93
N SER A 187 7.03 -15.63 6.17
CA SER A 187 6.24 -16.33 5.14
C SER A 187 5.69 -15.41 4.05
N GLY A 188 5.62 -14.10 4.30
CA GLY A 188 4.95 -13.12 3.44
C GLY A 188 3.44 -13.29 3.32
N GLY A 189 2.85 -14.31 3.96
CA GLY A 189 1.41 -14.60 3.97
C GLY A 189 0.79 -14.70 2.57
N GLY A 190 1.58 -15.04 1.55
CA GLY A 190 1.17 -15.04 0.15
C GLY A 190 0.98 -13.66 -0.49
N LYS A 191 1.22 -12.57 0.26
CA LYS A 191 1.19 -11.19 -0.26
C LYS A 191 2.59 -10.72 -0.60
N CYS A 192 3.47 -10.57 0.39
CA CYS A 192 4.86 -10.17 0.17
C CYS A 192 5.72 -11.39 -0.10
N VAL A 193 5.49 -12.00 -1.27
CA VAL A 193 6.24 -13.16 -1.78
C VAL A 193 6.71 -12.84 -3.20
N PRO A 194 7.67 -13.58 -3.77
CA PRO A 194 8.05 -13.38 -5.17
C PRO A 194 6.89 -13.76 -6.09
N HIS A 195 6.40 -12.81 -6.89
CA HIS A 195 5.38 -13.07 -7.91
C HIS A 195 6.03 -13.00 -9.29
N PRO A 196 6.02 -14.11 -10.07
CA PRO A 196 6.53 -14.06 -11.44
C PRO A 196 5.69 -13.11 -12.30
N PRO A 197 6.25 -12.45 -13.33
CA PRO A 197 5.53 -11.48 -14.15
C PRO A 197 4.17 -11.96 -14.70
N ASN A 198 4.08 -13.22 -15.10
CA ASN A 198 2.84 -13.81 -15.63
C ASN A 198 1.75 -14.03 -14.56
N SER A 199 2.07 -13.92 -13.27
CA SER A 199 1.07 -13.99 -12.19
C SER A 199 0.52 -12.62 -11.78
N LEU A 200 1.17 -11.53 -12.22
CA LEU A 200 0.71 -10.16 -11.98
C LEU A 200 -0.54 -9.84 -12.79
N PHE A 201 -0.72 -10.52 -13.92
CA PHE A 201 -1.85 -10.36 -14.83
C PHE A 201 -2.68 -11.64 -14.76
N THR A 202 -3.99 -11.52 -14.51
CA THR A 202 -4.91 -12.66 -14.63
C THR A 202 -5.74 -12.50 -15.89
N ASP A 203 -6.22 -13.62 -16.42
CA ASP A 203 -6.94 -13.63 -17.69
C ASP A 203 -8.35 -13.03 -17.58
N ASP A 204 -8.94 -12.95 -16.37
CA ASP A 204 -10.28 -12.36 -16.19
C ASP A 204 -10.59 -11.87 -14.76
N PHE A 205 -10.40 -10.58 -14.51
CA PHE A 205 -10.88 -9.92 -13.29
C PHE A 205 -12.35 -9.51 -13.35
N SER A 206 -13.01 -9.71 -14.49
CA SER A 206 -14.35 -9.20 -14.82
C SER A 206 -15.51 -10.09 -14.33
N VAL A 207 -15.18 -11.20 -13.66
CA VAL A 207 -16.14 -12.12 -13.05
C VAL A 207 -15.91 -12.25 -11.55
N CYS A 208 -16.99 -12.44 -10.77
CA CYS A 208 -16.85 -12.84 -9.38
C CYS A 208 -16.16 -14.20 -9.34
N SER A 209 -15.03 -14.33 -8.63
CA SER A 209 -14.52 -15.65 -8.27
C SER A 209 -15.62 -16.43 -7.55
N ALA A 210 -15.86 -17.67 -8.00
CA ALA A 210 -16.86 -18.58 -7.45
C ALA A 210 -16.54 -18.98 -6.00
#